data_AF-A0AAD5MUK8-F1
#
_entry.id   AF-A0AAD5MUK8-F1
#
_cell.length_a   1.000
_cell.length_b   1.000
_cell.length_c   1.000
_cell.angle_alpha   90.00
_cell.angle_beta   90.00
_cell.angle_gamma   90.00
#
_symmetry.space_group_name_H-M   'P 1'
#
loop_
_entity.id
_entity.type
_entity.pdbx_description
1 polymer ?
#
loop_
_entity_poly.entity_id
_entity_poly.type
_entity_poly.pdbx_seq_one_letter_code
_entity_poly.pdbx_strand_id
1 'polypeptide(L)'
;MAVLVGHTHRFACHMKAFQKCDIKTYDVRVLGGRAFGVEAVGEGTDVKCYLITDDTAKQLLNNAYLEIFESEEFCIEPSSAIFQKKDTRGLRAKFDDMRVAKKAQLRRDSVASRRYCLCYSIHLKTNCGLELVGKKVSLPFAVLVGPKSDVEARLFLERSFADLVRHPLSDIPTHVSCAEMVDALEMKFQAIVETPQKNADSPGVVQPRMFTMQLPVAEEYQLRKNSTTEGEWKLVPFFDWFFKLAEIVNKYLYSMWYDG
;
A
#
# COMPACT_ATOMS: atom_id res chain seq x y z
N MET A 1 27.33 -1.25 -0.95
CA MET A 1 27.11 -2.63 -0.48
C MET A 1 25.60 -2.84 -0.38
N ALA A 2 25.00 -3.40 -1.43
CA ALA A 2 23.55 -3.47 -1.58
C ALA A 2 23.03 -4.77 -0.97
N VAL A 3 22.26 -4.67 0.12
CA VAL A 3 21.46 -5.80 0.61
C VAL A 3 20.22 -5.89 -0.28
N LEU A 4 20.19 -6.89 -1.15
CA LEU A 4 19.04 -7.23 -1.99
C LEU A 4 17.88 -7.73 -1.12
N VAL A 5 17.02 -6.81 -0.67
CA VAL A 5 15.69 -7.14 -0.14
C VAL A 5 14.79 -7.41 -1.35
N GLY A 6 14.87 -8.64 -1.85
CA GLY A 6 14.05 -9.12 -2.97
C GLY A 6 12.54 -8.95 -2.70
N HIS A 7 11.86 -8.52 -3.75
CA HIS A 7 10.45 -8.16 -3.74
C HIS A 7 9.58 -9.42 -3.82
N THR A 8 8.77 -9.65 -2.80
CA THR A 8 7.53 -10.42 -2.96
C THR A 8 6.35 -9.48 -2.76
N HIS A 9 5.89 -8.89 -3.86
CA HIS A 9 4.61 -8.18 -3.91
C HIS A 9 3.47 -9.21 -3.86
N ARG A 10 2.70 -9.18 -2.77
CA ARG A 10 1.26 -9.49 -2.85
C ARG A 10 0.52 -8.25 -2.41
N PHE A 11 0.12 -7.44 -3.39
CA PHE A 11 -0.79 -6.33 -3.18
C PHE A 11 -2.20 -6.88 -2.99
N ALA A 12 -2.74 -6.68 -1.79
CA ALA A 12 -4.18 -6.62 -1.55
C ALA A 12 -4.41 -5.90 -0.21
N CYS A 13 -4.02 -4.63 -0.11
CA CYS A 13 -4.51 -3.79 0.98
C CYS A 13 -5.78 -3.08 0.49
N HIS A 14 -6.88 -3.86 0.45
CA HIS A 14 -8.23 -3.31 0.42
C HIS A 14 -8.54 -2.78 1.82
N MET A 15 -8.18 -1.51 2.07
CA MET A 15 -8.68 -0.79 3.24
C MET A 15 -10.13 -0.38 2.95
N LYS A 16 -11.06 -1.27 3.28
CA LYS A 16 -12.47 -0.90 3.50
C LYS A 16 -12.83 -1.22 4.94
N ALA A 17 -13.20 -0.15 5.65
CA ALA A 17 -14.21 -0.06 6.71
C ALA A 17 -13.71 0.76 7.92
N PHE A 18 -14.35 1.92 8.09
CA PHE A 18 -14.82 2.48 9.35
C PHE A 18 -13.96 2.26 10.61
N GLN A 19 -13.38 3.38 11.08
CA GLN A 19 -13.03 3.64 12.47
C GLN A 19 -11.87 2.84 13.09
N LYS A 20 -11.23 1.92 12.35
CA LYS A 20 -10.01 1.21 12.77
C LYS A 20 -9.12 0.91 11.54
N CYS A 21 -7.94 1.54 11.45
CA CYS A 21 -6.97 1.23 10.40
C CYS A 21 -6.24 -0.08 10.76
N ASP A 22 -6.91 -1.21 10.58
CA ASP A 22 -6.32 -2.54 10.82
C ASP A 22 -5.47 -2.95 9.61
N ILE A 23 -4.16 -2.94 9.80
CA ILE A 23 -3.16 -3.50 8.90
C ILE A 23 -3.01 -4.97 9.29
N LYS A 24 -3.67 -5.88 8.55
CA LYS A 24 -3.82 -7.28 8.95
C LYS A 24 -2.50 -7.98 9.31
N THR A 25 -1.50 -7.92 8.42
CA THR A 25 -0.19 -8.55 8.66
C THR A 25 0.86 -7.97 7.70
N TYR A 26 2.03 -7.62 8.20
CA TYR A 26 3.22 -7.36 7.37
C TYR A 26 4.33 -8.38 7.64
N ASP A 27 5.12 -8.63 6.60
CA ASP A 27 6.19 -9.63 6.61
C ASP A 27 7.47 -9.03 6.03
N VAL A 28 8.52 -8.96 6.85
CA VAL A 28 9.86 -8.52 6.45
C VAL A 28 10.75 -9.75 6.34
N ARG A 29 11.39 -9.92 5.18
CA ARG A 29 12.29 -11.05 4.92
C ARG A 29 13.67 -10.58 4.51
N VAL A 30 14.69 -11.26 5.02
CA VAL A 30 16.07 -11.06 4.63
C VAL A 30 16.41 -12.09 3.56
N LEU A 31 16.65 -11.62 2.34
CA LEU A 31 17.05 -12.46 1.22
C LEU A 31 18.58 -12.40 1.06
N GLY A 32 19.19 -13.54 0.76
CA GLY A 32 20.65 -13.67 0.67
C GLY A 32 21.40 -13.68 2.01
N GLY A 33 20.70 -13.66 3.15
CA GLY A 33 21.32 -13.70 4.49
C GLY A 33 22.21 -14.93 4.72
N ARG A 34 21.91 -16.05 4.06
CA ARG A 34 22.71 -17.28 4.10
C ARG A 34 24.16 -17.09 3.66
N ALA A 35 24.41 -16.29 2.62
CA ALA A 35 25.76 -16.05 2.10
C ALA A 35 26.66 -15.33 3.12
N PHE A 36 26.06 -14.59 4.05
CA PHE A 36 26.73 -13.82 5.08
C PHE A 36 26.58 -14.45 6.48
N GLY A 37 26.04 -15.67 6.56
CA GLY A 37 25.82 -16.37 7.83
C GLY A 37 24.84 -15.67 8.79
N VAL A 38 24.02 -14.74 8.28
CA VAL A 38 23.12 -13.92 9.11
C VAL A 38 22.05 -14.77 9.79
N GLU A 39 21.64 -15.87 9.16
CA GLU A 39 20.65 -16.81 9.72
C GLU A 39 21.14 -17.53 10.98
N ALA A 40 22.45 -17.62 11.21
CA ALA A 40 23.01 -18.29 12.38
C ALA A 40 22.97 -17.41 13.64
N VAL A 41 22.94 -16.09 13.48
CA VAL A 41 23.10 -15.10 14.57
C VAL A 41 21.98 -14.06 14.61
N GLY A 42 21.18 -13.94 13.55
CA GLY A 42 20.13 -12.94 13.43
C GLY A 42 18.76 -13.39 13.95
N GLU A 43 18.59 -14.66 14.31
CA GLU A 43 17.38 -15.11 15.01
C GLU A 43 17.28 -14.44 16.39
N GLY A 44 16.08 -14.02 16.77
CA GLY A 44 15.87 -13.27 18.02
C GLY A 44 16.16 -11.77 17.91
N THR A 45 16.64 -11.29 16.76
CA THR A 45 16.93 -9.86 16.57
C THR A 45 15.65 -9.07 16.33
N ASP A 46 15.53 -7.91 16.98
CA ASP A 46 14.39 -7.01 16.88
C ASP A 46 14.42 -6.20 15.57
N VAL A 47 13.25 -6.07 14.95
CA VAL A 47 12.97 -5.22 13.80
C VAL A 47 12.00 -4.16 14.26
N LYS A 48 12.39 -2.90 14.16
CA LYS A 48 11.54 -1.77 14.54
C LYS A 48 10.78 -1.26 13.32
N CYS A 49 9.50 -0.97 13.49
CA CYS A 49 8.63 -0.36 12.51
C CYS A 49 8.26 1.05 12.98
N TYR A 50 8.40 2.02 12.08
CA TYR A 50 8.10 3.42 12.30
C TYR A 50 7.11 3.91 11.25
N LEU A 51 6.17 4.74 11.66
CA LEU A 51 5.33 5.49 10.75
C LEU A 51 5.99 6.83 10.43
N ILE A 52 6.40 7.02 9.19
CA ILE A 52 7.16 8.20 8.74
C ILE A 52 6.40 8.99 7.69
N THR A 53 6.77 10.26 7.51
CA THR A 53 6.21 11.12 6.45
C THR A 53 6.96 10.97 5.13
N ASP A 54 6.38 11.51 4.07
CA ASP A 54 7.01 11.64 2.75
C ASP A 54 8.40 12.28 2.81
N ASP A 55 8.55 13.35 3.59
CA ASP A 55 9.82 14.09 3.72
C ASP A 55 10.91 13.23 4.36
N THR A 56 10.59 12.52 5.45
CA THR A 56 11.52 11.58 6.08
C THR A 56 11.87 10.43 5.13
N ALA A 57 10.90 9.91 4.37
CA ALA A 57 11.13 8.85 3.41
C ALA A 57 12.09 9.30 2.28
N LYS A 58 11.93 10.52 1.75
CA LYS A 58 12.85 11.11 0.76
C LYS A 58 14.28 11.23 1.30
N GLN A 59 14.42 11.66 2.54
CA GLN A 59 15.74 11.77 3.17
C GLN A 59 16.41 10.40 3.32
N LEU A 60 15.65 9.37 3.72
CA LEU A 60 16.15 8.01 3.89
C LEU A 60 16.60 7.34 2.58
N LEU A 61 16.06 7.73 1.42
CA LEU A 61 16.55 7.25 0.12
C LEU A 61 18.00 7.66 -0.15
N ASN A 62 18.40 8.82 0.36
CA ASN A 62 19.74 9.37 0.15
C ASN A 62 20.72 8.97 1.27
N ASN A 63 20.22 8.61 2.45
CA ASN A 63 21.08 8.23 3.58
C ASN A 63 20.39 7.23 4.53
N ALA A 64 20.83 5.98 4.45
CA ALA A 64 20.34 4.89 5.29
C ALA A 64 20.69 5.02 6.79
N TYR A 65 21.65 5.88 7.16
CA TYR A 65 22.06 6.11 8.55
C TYR A 65 21.32 7.26 9.24
N LEU A 66 20.50 8.02 8.50
CA LEU A 66 19.72 9.10 9.10
C LEU A 66 18.83 8.61 10.23
N GLU A 67 18.76 9.37 11.30
CA GLU A 67 17.83 9.10 12.37
C GLU A 67 16.38 9.14 11.85
N ILE A 68 15.57 8.19 12.30
CA ILE A 68 14.18 8.09 11.85
C ILE A 68 13.35 9.05 12.70
N PHE A 69 12.77 10.05 12.06
CA PHE A 69 11.76 10.91 12.66
C PHE A 69 10.39 10.28 12.46
N GLU A 70 9.79 9.81 13.55
CA GLU A 70 8.43 9.26 13.52
C GLU A 70 7.39 10.38 13.40
N SER A 71 6.25 10.09 12.80
CA SER A 71 5.10 10.98 12.78
C SER A 71 4.74 11.47 14.19
N GLU A 72 4.50 12.78 14.31
CA GLU A 72 4.01 13.40 15.56
C GLU A 72 2.54 13.07 15.84
N GLU A 73 1.78 12.76 14.79
CA GLU A 73 0.33 12.60 14.81
C GLU A 73 -0.09 11.17 15.14
N PHE A 74 0.71 10.20 14.69
CA PHE A 74 0.38 8.80 14.67
C PHE A 74 1.58 7.92 15.05
N CYS A 75 1.32 6.75 15.63
CA CYS A 75 2.27 5.66 15.79
C CYS A 75 1.71 4.38 15.17
N ILE A 76 2.61 3.41 14.98
CA ILE A 76 2.24 2.06 14.56
C ILE A 76 2.39 1.08 15.73
N GLU A 77 1.40 0.21 15.92
CA GLU A 77 1.40 -0.81 16.96
C GLU A 77 1.10 -2.18 16.34
N PRO A 78 1.88 -3.26 16.60
CA PRO A 78 3.14 -3.24 17.32
C PRO A 78 4.24 -2.50 16.51
N SER A 79 5.09 -1.77 17.21
CA SER A 79 6.24 -1.05 16.62
C SER A 79 7.49 -1.92 16.51
N SER A 80 7.44 -3.18 16.95
CA SER A 80 8.53 -4.11 16.73
C SER A 80 8.06 -5.54 16.50
N ALA A 81 8.92 -6.32 15.85
CA ALA A 81 8.77 -7.75 15.65
C ALA A 81 10.15 -8.42 15.69
N ILE A 82 10.19 -9.72 15.92
CA ILE A 82 11.44 -10.47 16.05
C ILE A 82 11.68 -11.31 14.81
N PHE A 83 12.93 -11.35 14.33
CA PHE A 83 13.33 -12.29 13.29
C PHE A 83 13.30 -13.72 13.81
N GLN A 84 12.54 -14.56 13.11
CA GLN A 84 12.49 -16.00 13.30
C GLN A 84 13.18 -16.68 12.13
N LYS A 85 13.93 -17.74 12.41
CA LYS A 85 14.51 -18.58 11.38
C LYS A 85 13.42 -19.45 10.78
N LYS A 86 13.34 -19.46 9.45
CA LYS A 86 12.49 -20.41 8.72
C LYS A 86 13.37 -21.35 7.93
N ASP A 87 13.26 -22.65 8.21
CA ASP A 87 14.19 -23.73 7.80
C ASP A 87 14.70 -23.66 6.35
N THR A 88 13.91 -23.11 5.42
CA THR A 88 14.23 -23.03 3.98
C THR A 88 14.14 -21.63 3.37
N ARG A 89 13.80 -20.59 4.14
CA ARG A 89 13.47 -19.26 3.58
C ARG A 89 14.19 -18.08 4.23
N GLY A 90 15.22 -18.36 5.03
CA GLY A 90 16.00 -17.35 5.74
C GLY A 90 15.27 -16.75 6.94
N LEU A 91 15.64 -15.51 7.29
CA LEU A 91 15.06 -14.79 8.42
C LEU A 91 13.78 -14.05 8.02
N ARG A 92 12.78 -14.14 8.90
CA ARG A 92 11.46 -13.56 8.71
C ARG A 92 11.00 -12.87 10.00
N ALA A 93 10.63 -11.60 9.93
CA ALA A 93 9.95 -10.89 11.01
C ALA A 93 8.50 -10.62 10.58
N LYS A 94 7.55 -11.10 11.40
CA LYS A 94 6.11 -10.97 11.13
C LYS A 94 5.52 -9.97 12.12
N PHE A 95 4.84 -8.97 11.58
CA PHE A 95 4.08 -8.01 12.36
C PHE A 95 2.60 -8.36 12.21
N ASP A 96 2.03 -8.91 13.28
CA ASP A 96 0.63 -9.32 13.35
C ASP A 96 -0.24 -8.22 13.95
N ASP A 97 -1.47 -8.10 13.44
CA ASP A 97 -2.49 -7.18 13.94
C ASP A 97 -2.01 -5.73 14.07
N MET A 98 -1.27 -5.25 13.06
CA MET A 98 -0.77 -3.90 13.03
C MET A 98 -1.91 -2.89 12.97
N ARG A 99 -1.76 -1.77 13.68
CA ARG A 99 -2.74 -0.69 13.71
C ARG A 99 -2.06 0.67 13.79
N VAL A 100 -2.65 1.64 13.11
CA VAL A 100 -2.28 3.04 13.27
C VAL A 100 -3.00 3.60 14.49
N ALA A 101 -2.24 3.99 15.50
CA ALA A 101 -2.73 4.62 16.72
C ALA A 101 -2.47 6.12 16.70
N LYS A 102 -3.37 6.89 17.33
CA LYS A 102 -3.32 8.35 17.38
C LYS A 102 -2.49 8.79 18.58
N LYS A 103 -1.46 9.61 18.37
CA LYS A 103 -0.62 10.16 19.46
C LYS A 103 -1.22 11.39 20.12
N ALA A 104 -1.87 12.25 19.34
CA ALA A 104 -2.37 13.55 19.80
C ALA A 104 -3.73 13.90 19.17
N GLN A 105 -4.43 14.92 19.69
CA GLN A 105 -5.74 15.34 19.18
C GLN A 105 -5.64 15.98 17.78
N LEU A 106 -5.88 15.15 16.75
CA LEU A 106 -5.85 15.54 15.34
C LEU A 106 -6.90 16.61 14.98
N ARG A 107 -6.51 17.58 14.16
CA ARG A 107 -7.43 18.43 13.40
C ARG A 107 -7.87 17.69 12.13
N ARG A 108 -9.18 17.52 11.93
CA ARG A 108 -9.79 16.64 10.92
C ARG A 108 -9.35 16.92 9.48
N ASP A 109 -9.00 18.16 9.18
CA ASP A 109 -8.72 18.63 7.83
C ASP A 109 -7.23 18.51 7.44
N SER A 110 -6.34 18.22 8.39
CA SER A 110 -4.89 18.28 8.20
C SER A 110 -4.22 16.94 7.82
N VAL A 111 -4.88 15.81 8.06
CA VAL A 111 -4.23 14.48 7.96
C VAL A 111 -4.50 13.73 6.65
N ALA A 112 -5.62 14.03 6.00
CA ALA A 112 -6.08 13.29 4.83
C ALA A 112 -5.26 13.56 3.54
N SER A 113 -4.58 14.69 3.48
CA SER A 113 -3.74 15.09 2.35
C SER A 113 -2.29 14.64 2.50
N ARG A 114 -1.91 14.09 3.66
CA ARG A 114 -0.53 13.66 3.95
C ARG A 114 -0.30 12.22 3.50
N ARG A 115 0.90 11.99 2.95
CA ARG A 115 1.42 10.66 2.63
C ARG A 115 2.27 10.15 3.80
N TYR A 116 2.04 8.89 4.16
CA TYR A 116 2.81 8.17 5.17
C TYR A 116 3.42 6.91 4.57
N CYS A 117 4.54 6.48 5.14
CA CYS A 117 5.21 5.23 4.81
C CYS A 117 5.52 4.46 6.10
N LEU A 118 5.58 3.13 6.01
CA LEU A 118 6.17 2.30 7.05
C LEU A 118 7.66 2.16 6.78
N CYS A 119 8.48 2.47 7.78
CA CYS A 119 9.93 2.25 7.76
C CYS A 119 10.30 1.14 8.72
N TYR A 120 10.93 0.09 8.19
CA TYR A 120 11.45 -1.01 8.98
C TYR A 120 12.96 -0.83 9.15
N SER A 121 13.41 -0.59 10.39
CA SER A 121 14.83 -0.51 10.74
C SER A 121 15.33 -1.89 11.15
N ILE A 122 16.38 -2.33 10.46
CA ILE A 122 16.94 -3.67 10.56
C ILE A 122 18.42 -3.53 10.91
N HIS A 123 18.82 -4.16 12.01
CA HIS A 123 20.22 -4.21 12.45
C HIS A 123 20.58 -5.67 12.66
N LEU A 124 21.41 -6.24 11.80
CA LEU A 124 21.79 -7.66 11.84
C LEU A 124 23.30 -7.79 11.95
N LYS A 125 23.77 -8.92 12.48
CA LYS A 125 25.20 -9.26 12.50
C LYS A 125 25.47 -10.44 11.58
N THR A 126 26.62 -10.42 10.90
CA THR A 126 27.12 -11.55 10.13
C THR A 126 27.95 -12.48 11.02
N ASN A 127 28.19 -13.70 10.55
CA ASN A 127 29.06 -14.65 11.24
C ASN A 127 30.53 -14.20 11.32
N CYS A 128 30.97 -13.31 10.42
CA CYS A 128 32.30 -12.73 10.40
C CYS A 128 32.42 -11.43 11.21
N GLY A 129 31.39 -11.06 11.98
CA GLY A 129 31.41 -9.91 12.90
C GLY A 129 31.10 -8.55 12.26
N LEU A 130 30.61 -8.52 11.01
CA LEU A 130 30.15 -7.28 10.36
C LEU A 130 28.73 -6.95 10.80
N GLU A 131 28.45 -5.67 10.99
CA GLU A 131 27.10 -5.16 11.25
C GLU A 131 26.44 -4.72 9.94
N LEU A 132 25.25 -5.26 9.68
CA LEU A 132 24.40 -4.91 8.55
C LEU A 132 23.26 -4.03 9.07
N VAL A 133 23.36 -2.74 8.80
CA VAL A 133 22.30 -1.76 9.08
C VAL A 133 21.54 -1.48 7.79
N GLY A 134 20.24 -1.70 7.81
CA GLY A 134 19.36 -1.50 6.66
C GLY A 134 18.02 -0.90 7.07
N LYS A 135 17.44 -0.12 6.17
CA LYS A 135 16.08 0.42 6.32
C LYS A 135 15.26 0.04 5.10
N LYS A 136 14.06 -0.50 5.31
CA LYS A 136 13.09 -0.78 4.24
C LYS A 136 11.90 0.14 4.38
N VAL A 137 11.60 0.90 3.33
CA VAL A 137 10.41 1.77 3.27
C VAL A 137 9.30 1.08 2.45
N SER A 138 8.05 1.14 2.91
CA SER A 138 6.88 0.66 2.18
C SER A 138 6.50 1.60 1.03
N LEU A 139 5.53 1.19 0.20
CA LEU A 139 4.84 2.16 -0.64
C LEU A 139 4.08 3.19 0.22
N PRO A 140 3.88 4.41 -0.29
CA PRO A 140 3.09 5.41 0.40
C PRO A 140 1.62 5.00 0.55
N PHE A 141 1.01 5.47 1.63
CA PHE A 141 -0.42 5.36 1.90
C PHE A 141 -0.92 6.59 2.65
N ALA A 142 -2.24 6.81 2.66
CA ALA A 142 -2.87 7.85 3.46
C ALA A 142 -3.54 7.25 4.69
N VAL A 143 -3.57 8.02 5.78
CA VAL A 143 -4.34 7.69 6.98
C VAL A 143 -5.67 8.45 6.93
N LEU A 144 -6.77 7.71 6.83
CA LEU A 144 -8.11 8.30 6.69
C LEU A 144 -8.81 8.45 8.05
N VAL A 145 -9.34 9.64 8.32
CA VAL A 145 -10.22 9.91 9.46
C VAL A 145 -11.64 10.12 8.93
N GLY A 146 -12.34 9.02 8.66
CA GLY A 146 -13.66 9.00 8.03
C GLY A 146 -13.61 8.70 6.53
N PRO A 147 -14.77 8.44 5.89
CA PRO A 147 -14.86 8.20 4.46
C PRO A 147 -14.47 9.47 3.70
N LYS A 148 -13.47 9.36 2.82
CA LYS A 148 -12.97 10.45 1.98
C LYS A 148 -12.68 9.94 0.57
N SER A 149 -13.72 9.91 -0.25
CA SER A 149 -13.70 9.44 -1.63
C SER A 149 -12.67 10.13 -2.51
N ASP A 150 -12.45 11.43 -2.27
CA ASP A 150 -11.41 12.23 -2.91
C ASP A 150 -10.01 11.67 -2.65
N VAL A 151 -9.73 11.25 -1.41
CA VAL A 151 -8.44 10.68 -1.03
C VAL A 151 -8.28 9.26 -1.58
N GLU A 152 -9.35 8.46 -1.54
CA GLU A 152 -9.33 7.10 -2.11
C GLU A 152 -9.13 7.12 -3.64
N ALA A 153 -9.75 8.09 -4.32
CA ALA A 153 -9.58 8.31 -5.75
C ALA A 153 -8.15 8.71 -6.08
N ARG A 154 -7.58 9.65 -5.31
CA ARG A 154 -6.18 10.08 -5.47
C ARG A 154 -5.19 8.93 -5.23
N LEU A 155 -5.39 8.15 -4.17
CA LEU A 155 -4.54 6.98 -3.87
C LEU A 155 -4.64 5.90 -4.95
N PHE A 156 -5.81 5.72 -5.56
CA PHE A 156 -5.98 4.81 -6.68
C PHE A 156 -5.13 5.26 -7.87
N LEU A 157 -5.27 6.51 -8.31
CA LEU A 157 -4.46 7.05 -9.40
C LEU A 157 -2.96 6.93 -9.14
N GLU A 158 -2.52 7.27 -7.94
CA GLU A 158 -1.11 7.18 -7.55
C GLU A 158 -0.58 5.75 -7.63
N ARG A 159 -1.33 4.77 -7.10
CA ARG A 159 -0.90 3.37 -7.15
C ARG A 159 -0.94 2.77 -8.55
N SER A 160 -1.83 3.26 -9.40
CA SER A 160 -2.00 2.78 -10.76
C SER A 160 -0.99 3.38 -11.74
N PHE A 161 -0.61 4.65 -11.56
CA PHE A 161 0.09 5.40 -12.60
C PHE A 161 1.40 6.08 -12.15
N ALA A 162 1.63 6.28 -10.85
CA ALA A 162 2.91 6.83 -10.41
C ALA A 162 4.00 5.74 -10.50
N ASP A 163 5.21 6.13 -10.91
CA ASP A 163 6.37 5.24 -10.99
C ASP A 163 6.98 5.03 -9.59
N LEU A 164 6.19 4.49 -8.65
CA LEU A 164 6.58 4.31 -7.26
C LEU A 164 7.72 3.29 -7.08
N VAL A 165 8.03 2.51 -8.11
CA VAL A 165 9.07 1.48 -8.09
C VAL A 165 10.44 2.08 -8.41
N ARG A 166 10.56 2.83 -9.51
CA ARG A 166 11.85 3.44 -9.88
C ARG A 166 12.05 4.77 -9.18
N HIS A 167 10.96 5.49 -8.95
CA HIS A 167 10.93 6.80 -8.31
C HIS A 167 9.96 6.75 -7.12
N PRO A 168 10.39 6.19 -5.97
CA PRO A 168 9.57 6.19 -4.78
C PRO A 168 9.12 7.62 -4.49
N LEU A 169 7.81 7.81 -4.32
CA LEU A 169 7.18 9.12 -4.07
C LEU A 169 7.08 10.05 -5.30
N SER A 170 7.11 9.48 -6.51
CA SER A 170 6.77 10.19 -7.75
C SER A 170 5.35 10.73 -7.72
N ASP A 171 5.14 11.85 -8.40
CA ASP A 171 3.82 12.44 -8.57
C ASP A 171 2.98 11.66 -9.58
N ILE A 172 1.67 11.82 -9.45
CA ILE A 172 0.70 11.25 -10.38
C ILE A 172 0.91 11.93 -11.74
N PRO A 173 1.05 11.18 -12.84
CA PRO A 173 1.12 11.76 -14.17
C PRO A 173 -0.08 12.67 -14.45
N THR A 174 0.15 13.77 -15.16
CA THR A 174 -0.92 14.69 -15.57
C THR A 174 -1.85 14.08 -16.62
N HIS A 175 -1.35 13.10 -17.37
CA HIS A 175 -2.07 12.40 -18.42
C HIS A 175 -1.78 10.90 -18.38
N VAL A 176 -2.82 10.12 -18.66
CA VAL A 176 -2.79 8.65 -18.76
C VAL A 176 -3.63 8.26 -19.98
N SER A 177 -3.25 7.22 -20.71
CA SER A 177 -4.05 6.77 -21.84
C SER A 177 -5.37 6.14 -21.39
N CYS A 178 -6.39 6.16 -22.26
CA CYS A 178 -7.67 5.49 -21.99
C CYS A 178 -7.48 4.01 -21.66
N ALA A 179 -6.63 3.31 -22.42
CA ALA A 179 -6.36 1.89 -22.20
C ALA A 179 -5.81 1.61 -20.79
N GLU A 180 -4.77 2.36 -20.38
CA GLU A 180 -4.18 2.22 -19.04
C GLU A 180 -5.20 2.53 -17.93
N MET A 181 -6.08 3.52 -18.13
CA MET A 181 -7.14 3.84 -17.17
C MET A 181 -8.15 2.70 -17.04
N VAL A 182 -8.60 2.13 -18.16
CA VAL A 182 -9.52 1.00 -18.17
C VAL A 182 -8.91 -0.20 -17.46
N ASP A 183 -7.66 -0.54 -17.76
CA ASP A 183 -6.95 -1.65 -17.12
C ASP A 183 -6.84 -1.45 -15.60
N ALA A 184 -6.54 -0.22 -15.16
CA ALA A 184 -6.46 0.12 -13.75
C ALA A 184 -7.81 0.01 -13.02
N LEU A 185 -8.88 0.56 -13.63
CA LEU A 185 -10.24 0.49 -13.10
C LEU A 185 -10.68 -0.97 -12.97
N GLU A 186 -10.37 -1.77 -13.98
CA GLU A 186 -10.73 -3.17 -14.05
C GLU A 186 -10.05 -4.00 -12.96
N MET A 187 -8.73 -3.85 -12.82
CA MET A 187 -7.98 -4.51 -11.76
C MET A 187 -8.56 -4.22 -10.37
N LYS A 188 -8.97 -2.96 -10.12
CA LYS A 188 -9.57 -2.59 -8.84
C LYS A 188 -11.00 -3.09 -8.71
N PHE A 189 -11.80 -3.06 -9.77
CA PHE A 189 -13.18 -3.57 -9.78
C PHE A 189 -13.19 -5.05 -9.44
N GLN A 190 -12.39 -5.85 -10.13
CA GLN A 190 -12.28 -7.29 -9.90
C GLN A 190 -11.81 -7.60 -8.48
N ALA A 191 -10.82 -6.86 -7.96
CA ALA A 191 -10.37 -7.02 -6.57
C ALA A 191 -11.48 -6.77 -5.54
N ILE A 192 -12.40 -5.82 -5.79
CA ILE A 192 -13.57 -5.59 -4.92
C ILE A 192 -14.56 -6.75 -5.07
N VAL A 193 -14.89 -7.15 -6.31
CA VAL A 193 -15.86 -8.21 -6.60
C VAL A 193 -15.45 -9.56 -6.02
N GLU A 194 -14.17 -9.88 -6.02
CA GLU A 194 -13.64 -11.14 -5.48
C GLU A 194 -13.32 -11.09 -3.97
N THR A 195 -13.47 -9.93 -3.31
CA THR A 195 -13.18 -9.85 -1.88
C THR A 195 -14.14 -10.76 -1.10
N PRO A 196 -13.62 -11.75 -0.34
CA PRO A 196 -14.47 -12.68 0.40
C PRO A 196 -15.32 -11.93 1.43
N GLN A 197 -16.63 -12.17 1.40
CA GLN A 197 -17.53 -11.69 2.43
C GLN A 197 -17.29 -12.47 3.73
N LYS A 198 -17.23 -11.78 4.88
CA LYS A 198 -16.92 -12.37 6.20
C LYS A 198 -17.84 -13.54 6.64
N ASN A 199 -18.93 -13.81 5.91
CA ASN A 199 -19.97 -14.77 6.27
C ASN A 199 -20.21 -15.87 5.22
N ALA A 200 -19.33 -16.08 4.25
CA ALA A 200 -19.51 -17.14 3.25
C ALA A 200 -18.43 -18.21 3.39
N ASP A 201 -18.83 -19.40 3.87
CA ASP A 201 -18.10 -20.64 3.63
C ASP A 201 -17.87 -20.77 2.12
N SER A 202 -16.60 -20.99 1.76
CA SER A 202 -16.09 -20.85 0.39
C SER A 202 -16.81 -21.77 -0.62
N PRO A 203 -16.71 -21.46 -1.92
CA PRO A 203 -15.57 -22.03 -2.63
C PRO A 203 -14.92 -21.11 -3.68
N GLY A 204 -13.62 -21.38 -3.91
CA GLY A 204 -12.95 -21.21 -5.19
C GLY A 204 -12.39 -19.82 -5.52
N VAL A 205 -11.07 -19.68 -5.47
CA VAL A 205 -10.38 -18.66 -6.29
C VAL A 205 -10.59 -19.06 -7.75
N VAL A 206 -11.44 -18.33 -8.47
CA VAL A 206 -11.70 -18.52 -9.90
C VAL A 206 -11.11 -17.35 -10.68
N GLN A 207 -10.63 -17.63 -11.90
CA GLN A 207 -9.84 -16.68 -12.70
C GLN A 207 -10.61 -15.38 -13.04
N PRO A 208 -9.90 -14.24 -13.13
CA PRO A 208 -10.49 -12.96 -13.48
C PRO A 208 -11.19 -13.01 -14.85
N ARG A 209 -12.46 -12.59 -14.92
CA ARG A 209 -13.11 -12.23 -16.19
C ARG A 209 -12.85 -10.76 -16.45
N MET A 210 -12.37 -10.44 -17.65
CA MET A 210 -12.13 -9.05 -18.07
C MET A 210 -13.46 -8.36 -18.41
N PHE A 211 -13.72 -7.22 -17.81
CA PHE A 211 -14.72 -6.27 -18.25
C PHE A 211 -14.25 -5.61 -19.55
N THR A 212 -14.89 -5.95 -20.66
CA THR A 212 -14.66 -5.25 -21.94
C THR A 212 -15.42 -3.92 -21.91
N MET A 213 -14.86 -2.88 -21.27
CA MET A 213 -15.33 -1.50 -21.53
C MET A 213 -15.01 -1.13 -22.98
N GLN A 214 -16.00 -1.26 -23.87
CA GLN A 214 -15.96 -0.65 -25.19
C GLN A 214 -16.47 0.80 -25.03
N LEU A 215 -15.52 1.75 -24.87
CA LEU A 215 -15.59 3.22 -25.00
C LEU A 215 -17.01 3.87 -25.05
N PRO A 216 -17.34 4.81 -24.13
CA PRO A 216 -16.92 6.21 -24.32
C PRO A 216 -16.68 7.02 -23.02
N VAL A 217 -16.41 6.40 -21.86
CA VAL A 217 -16.28 7.17 -20.60
C VAL A 217 -14.91 7.85 -20.44
N ALA A 218 -13.93 7.51 -21.29
CA ALA A 218 -12.58 8.07 -21.24
C ALA A 218 -12.32 9.21 -22.25
N GLU A 219 -13.18 9.42 -23.25
CA GLU A 219 -12.94 10.41 -24.30
C GLU A 219 -13.30 11.84 -23.90
N GLU A 220 -14.24 12.05 -22.97
CA GLU A 220 -14.55 13.41 -22.44
C GLU A 220 -13.53 13.94 -21.41
N TYR A 221 -12.44 13.20 -21.15
CA TYR A 221 -11.37 13.62 -20.24
C TYR A 221 -10.35 14.58 -20.90
N GLN A 222 -10.52 14.93 -22.18
CA GLN A 222 -9.73 15.97 -22.82
C GLN A 222 -10.25 17.36 -22.44
N LEU A 223 -9.35 18.15 -21.83
CA LEU A 223 -9.45 19.57 -21.50
C LEU A 223 -10.60 20.31 -22.21
N ARG A 224 -11.57 20.81 -21.43
CA ARG A 224 -12.24 22.04 -21.82
C ARG A 224 -11.18 23.13 -21.90
N LYS A 225 -10.75 23.48 -23.12
CA LYS A 225 -10.12 24.76 -23.41
C LYS A 225 -11.08 25.84 -22.85
N ASN A 226 -10.68 26.54 -21.80
CA ASN A 226 -11.36 27.68 -21.14
C ASN A 226 -12.08 27.40 -19.79
N SER A 227 -11.60 26.50 -18.92
CA SER A 227 -11.89 26.64 -17.47
C SER A 227 -10.80 27.46 -16.78
N THR A 228 -11.19 28.55 -16.13
CA THR A 228 -10.32 29.39 -15.29
C THR A 228 -9.97 28.77 -13.93
N THR A 229 -10.48 27.58 -13.66
CA THR A 229 -10.00 26.68 -12.61
C THR A 229 -9.13 25.61 -13.25
N GLU A 230 -7.85 25.60 -12.91
CA GLU A 230 -6.96 24.49 -13.22
C GLU A 230 -7.55 23.20 -12.62
N GLY A 231 -7.99 22.28 -13.48
CA GLY A 231 -7.99 20.84 -13.21
C GLY A 231 -8.63 20.33 -11.91
N GLU A 232 -9.80 20.81 -11.50
CA GLU A 232 -10.58 20.07 -10.49
C GLU A 232 -11.06 18.74 -11.10
N TRP A 233 -10.48 17.65 -10.61
CA TRP A 233 -10.79 16.28 -11.03
C TRP A 233 -12.28 15.97 -10.77
N LYS A 234 -13.12 15.95 -11.81
CA LYS A 234 -14.47 15.34 -11.77
C LYS A 234 -14.44 13.81 -11.62
N LEU A 235 -13.26 13.24 -11.34
CA LEU A 235 -13.03 11.83 -11.10
C LEU A 235 -13.75 11.35 -9.85
N VAL A 236 -13.91 12.18 -8.82
CA VAL A 236 -14.48 11.73 -7.53
C VAL A 236 -15.91 11.19 -7.70
N PRO A 237 -16.86 11.91 -8.34
CA PRO A 237 -18.18 11.34 -8.63
C PRO A 237 -18.17 10.04 -9.44
N PHE A 238 -17.33 9.94 -10.47
CA PHE A 238 -17.23 8.73 -11.30
C PHE A 238 -16.63 7.56 -10.51
N PHE A 239 -15.54 7.81 -9.80
CA PHE A 239 -14.85 6.85 -8.94
C PHE A 239 -15.81 6.29 -7.89
N ASP A 240 -16.56 7.17 -7.23
CA ASP A 240 -17.56 6.78 -6.24
C ASP A 240 -18.63 5.91 -6.85
N TRP A 241 -19.24 6.35 -7.94
CA TRP A 241 -20.27 5.59 -8.63
C TRP A 241 -19.76 4.21 -9.07
N PHE A 242 -18.61 4.16 -9.75
CA PHE A 242 -18.05 2.95 -10.33
C PHE A 242 -17.68 1.90 -9.27
N PHE A 243 -16.98 2.31 -8.20
CA PHE A 243 -16.59 1.38 -7.15
C PHE A 243 -17.72 1.09 -6.16
N LYS A 244 -18.78 1.91 -6.10
CA LYS A 244 -20.02 1.55 -5.41
C LYS A 244 -20.75 0.43 -6.14
N LEU A 245 -20.75 0.42 -7.48
CA LEU A 245 -21.27 -0.71 -8.24
C LEU A 245 -20.51 -1.99 -7.94
N ALA A 246 -19.18 -1.95 -7.88
CA ALA A 246 -18.36 -3.11 -7.51
C ALA A 246 -18.73 -3.67 -6.13
N GLU A 247 -19.03 -2.80 -5.15
CA GLU A 247 -19.52 -3.23 -3.83
C GLU A 247 -20.89 -3.89 -3.88
N ILE A 248 -21.82 -3.32 -4.66
CA ILE A 248 -23.18 -3.86 -4.83
C ILE A 248 -23.09 -5.24 -5.49
N VAL A 249 -22.25 -5.37 -6.52
CA VAL A 249 -21.98 -6.65 -7.19
C VAL A 249 -21.45 -7.66 -6.19
N ASN A 250 -20.35 -7.34 -5.50
CA ASN A 250 -19.74 -8.22 -4.50
C ASN A 250 -20.74 -8.65 -3.40
N LYS A 251 -21.60 -7.74 -2.94
CA LYS A 251 -22.48 -7.99 -1.80
C LYS A 251 -23.80 -8.67 -2.15
N TYR A 252 -24.38 -8.37 -3.31
CA TYR A 252 -25.76 -8.76 -3.62
C TYR A 252 -25.91 -9.48 -4.95
N LEU A 253 -25.03 -9.22 -5.92
CA LEU A 253 -25.20 -9.70 -7.30
C LEU A 253 -24.06 -10.61 -7.75
N TYR A 254 -23.24 -11.13 -6.83
CA TYR A 254 -22.01 -11.85 -7.21
C TYR A 254 -22.29 -13.05 -8.10
N SER A 255 -23.29 -13.88 -7.75
CA SER A 255 -23.68 -15.03 -8.58
C SER A 255 -24.24 -14.59 -9.93
N MET A 256 -25.15 -13.62 -9.95
CA MET A 256 -25.75 -13.08 -11.19
C MET A 256 -24.69 -12.49 -12.12
N TRP A 257 -23.74 -11.74 -11.57
CA TRP A 257 -22.62 -11.17 -12.30
C TRP A 257 -21.73 -12.24 -12.93
N TYR A 258 -21.54 -13.35 -12.23
CA TYR A 258 -20.74 -14.46 -12.71
C TYR A 258 -21.46 -15.30 -13.77
N ASP A 259 -22.78 -15.44 -13.63
CA ASP A 259 -23.63 -16.24 -14.52
C ASP A 259 -23.89 -15.57 -15.88
N GLY A 260 -23.74 -14.24 -15.98
CA GLY A 260 -23.91 -13.44 -17.20
C GLY A 260 -25.33 -12.91 -17.39
#